data_AF-A0A8H7E4S7-F1
#
_entry.id   AF-A0A8H7E4S7-F1
#
_cell.length_a   1.000
_cell.length_b   1.000
_cell.length_c   1.000
_cell.angle_alpha   90.00
_cell.angle_beta   90.00
_cell.angle_gamma   90.00
#
_symmetry.space_group_name_H-M   'P 1'
#
loop_
_entity.id
_entity.type
_entity.pdbx_description
1 polymer ?
#
loop_
_entity_poly.entity_id
_entity_poly.type
_entity_poly.pdbx_seq_one_letter_code
_entity_poly.pdbx_strand_id
1 'polypeptide(L)'
;MSNRRGVGLGAFTNKNQTSQSYASHGSQLKSLNAASLQTQLSVFQSLLHTFALEHAADIKSNPTFRAEFARMCNAIGVDPLAASNVKGKRTKSLWARVLGNDVNDFYFEVAVRIVELCRATRTENGGLLGVTECCQMVAKGKAIGGGLQITEDDILRAVKSLEPLGSGFNVISIGSKQYIRSIPKELNTDQSKVLEVLQILGFVTIAMLQINLQWEKARATTVVEDLVADSLVWVDVQAEETEYWSPQNLLDDRG
;
A
#
# COMPACT_ATOMS: atom_id res chain seq x y z
N MET A 1 -68.40 -4.91 -3.18
CA MET A 1 -68.11 -6.01 -2.23
C MET A 1 -67.16 -5.46 -1.17
N SER A 2 -67.64 -5.40 0.08
CA SER A 2 -66.95 -4.74 1.19
C SER A 2 -65.75 -5.56 1.65
N ASN A 3 -64.56 -4.97 1.59
CA ASN A 3 -63.32 -5.56 2.10
C ASN A 3 -63.39 -5.57 3.65
N ARG A 4 -63.94 -6.65 4.23
CA ARG A 4 -64.02 -6.83 5.68
C ARG A 4 -62.59 -6.94 6.25
N ARG A 5 -62.06 -5.83 6.76
CA ARG A 5 -60.87 -5.81 7.61
C ARG A 5 -61.18 -6.63 8.87
N GLY A 6 -60.59 -7.81 8.97
CA GLY A 6 -60.65 -8.62 10.19
C GLY A 6 -59.97 -7.89 11.33
N VAL A 7 -60.75 -7.29 12.23
CA VAL A 7 -60.29 -6.65 13.46
C VAL A 7 -60.72 -7.51 14.64
N GLY A 8 -59.76 -7.95 15.47
CA GLY A 8 -59.99 -8.81 16.63
C GLY A 8 -58.73 -9.60 17.05
N LEU A 9 -58.72 -10.16 18.26
CA LEU A 9 -57.58 -10.91 18.84
C LEU A 9 -57.06 -12.03 17.93
N GLY A 10 -57.95 -12.72 17.19
CA GLY A 10 -57.58 -13.73 16.20
C GLY A 10 -56.85 -13.17 14.96
N ALA A 11 -57.10 -11.92 14.58
CA ALA A 11 -56.33 -11.25 13.52
C ALA A 11 -54.92 -10.88 14.00
N PHE A 12 -54.75 -10.59 15.30
CA PHE A 12 -53.45 -10.33 15.91
C PHE A 12 -52.61 -11.61 16.03
N THR A 13 -53.19 -12.72 16.48
CA THR A 13 -52.49 -14.02 16.53
C THR A 13 -52.09 -14.49 15.14
N ASN A 14 -52.99 -14.38 14.16
CA ASN A 14 -52.69 -14.74 12.79
C ASN A 14 -51.61 -13.84 12.19
N LYS A 15 -51.66 -12.51 12.43
CA LYS A 15 -50.60 -11.58 12.01
C LYS A 15 -49.25 -11.89 12.66
N ASN A 16 -49.23 -12.26 13.94
CA ASN A 16 -48.01 -12.63 14.65
C ASN A 16 -47.43 -13.96 14.12
N GLN A 17 -48.29 -14.97 13.91
CA GLN A 17 -47.89 -16.27 13.34
C GLN A 17 -47.38 -16.13 11.90
N THR A 18 -48.04 -15.32 11.06
CA THR A 18 -47.58 -14.99 9.72
C THR A 18 -46.24 -14.25 9.75
N SER A 19 -46.06 -13.28 10.66
CA SER A 19 -44.78 -12.58 10.83
C SER A 19 -43.64 -13.51 11.25
N GLN A 20 -43.90 -14.46 12.15
CA GLN A 20 -42.92 -15.46 12.57
C GLN A 20 -42.56 -16.42 11.43
N SER A 21 -43.55 -16.87 10.64
CA SER A 21 -43.33 -17.71 9.46
C SER A 21 -42.49 -16.99 8.38
N TYR A 22 -42.77 -15.71 8.09
CA TYR A 22 -41.94 -14.92 7.18
C TYR A 22 -40.52 -14.71 7.72
N ALA A 23 -40.37 -14.51 9.04
CA ALA A 23 -39.06 -14.37 9.66
C ALA A 23 -38.25 -15.69 9.57
N SER A 24 -38.87 -16.84 9.85
CA SER A 24 -38.22 -18.15 9.74
C SER A 24 -37.85 -18.47 8.29
N HIS A 25 -38.77 -18.27 7.34
CA HIS A 25 -38.47 -18.46 5.92
C HIS A 25 -37.38 -17.51 5.43
N GLY A 26 -37.41 -16.23 5.85
CA GLY A 26 -36.36 -15.27 5.55
C GLY A 26 -35.00 -15.68 6.11
N SER A 27 -34.96 -16.23 7.33
CA SER A 27 -33.72 -16.75 7.93
C SER A 27 -33.19 -17.98 7.19
N GLN A 28 -34.07 -18.90 6.78
CA GLN A 28 -33.71 -20.09 6.03
C GLN A 28 -33.16 -19.71 4.65
N LEU A 29 -33.81 -18.77 3.95
CA LEU A 29 -33.37 -18.31 2.63
C LEU A 29 -31.99 -17.62 2.72
N LYS A 30 -31.77 -16.80 3.75
CA LYS A 30 -30.43 -16.23 4.03
C LYS A 30 -29.39 -17.32 4.28
N SER A 31 -29.70 -18.35 5.08
CA SER A 31 -28.75 -19.44 5.35
C SER A 31 -28.42 -20.26 4.11
N LEU A 32 -29.40 -20.52 3.24
CA LEU A 32 -29.19 -21.23 1.97
C LEU A 32 -28.33 -20.40 1.01
N ASN A 33 -28.62 -19.10 0.89
CA ASN A 33 -27.80 -18.19 0.09
C ASN A 33 -26.37 -18.11 0.63
N ALA A 34 -26.19 -18.01 1.95
CA ALA A 34 -24.87 -17.98 2.58
C ALA A 34 -24.09 -19.29 2.33
N ALA A 35 -24.74 -20.45 2.45
CA ALA A 35 -24.10 -21.75 2.17
C ALA A 35 -23.73 -21.90 0.69
N SER A 36 -24.59 -21.45 -0.22
CA SER A 36 -24.32 -21.42 -1.66
C SER A 36 -23.13 -20.52 -1.99
N LEU A 37 -23.13 -19.28 -1.47
CA LEU A 37 -22.02 -18.33 -1.65
C LEU A 37 -20.70 -18.87 -1.08
N GLN A 38 -20.73 -19.49 0.10
CA GLN A 38 -19.55 -20.11 0.69
C GLN A 38 -18.97 -21.21 -0.21
N THR A 39 -19.85 -22.01 -0.81
CA THR A 39 -19.44 -23.07 -1.75
C THR A 39 -18.84 -22.46 -3.02
N GLN A 40 -19.50 -21.45 -3.60
CA GLN A 40 -19.00 -20.75 -4.79
C GLN A 40 -17.64 -20.09 -4.54
N LEU A 41 -17.46 -19.44 -3.39
CA LEU A 41 -16.16 -18.88 -2.99
C LEU A 41 -15.10 -19.97 -2.89
N SER A 42 -15.40 -21.12 -2.27
CA SER A 42 -14.43 -22.21 -2.17
C SER A 42 -14.02 -22.77 -3.54
N VAL A 43 -14.97 -22.92 -4.47
CA VAL A 43 -14.70 -23.36 -5.85
C VAL A 43 -13.86 -22.31 -6.57
N PHE A 44 -14.23 -21.04 -6.48
CA PHE A 44 -13.48 -19.96 -7.12
C PHE A 44 -12.05 -19.87 -6.58
N GLN A 45 -11.86 -20.00 -5.26
CA GLN A 45 -10.53 -20.05 -4.64
C GLN A 45 -9.70 -21.21 -5.23
N SER A 46 -10.30 -22.39 -5.41
CA SER A 46 -9.62 -23.54 -6.02
C SER A 46 -9.27 -23.34 -7.50
N LEU A 47 -10.09 -22.60 -8.26
CA LEU A 47 -9.84 -22.30 -9.67
C LEU A 47 -8.75 -21.24 -9.84
N LEU A 48 -8.82 -20.15 -9.06
CA LEU A 48 -7.81 -19.10 -9.10
C LEU A 48 -6.45 -19.63 -8.62
N HIS A 49 -6.44 -20.63 -7.73
CA HIS A 49 -5.23 -21.39 -7.42
C HIS A 49 -4.62 -22.08 -8.63
N THR A 50 -5.37 -22.96 -9.30
CA THR A 50 -4.87 -23.70 -10.46
C THR A 50 -4.38 -22.75 -11.53
N PHE A 51 -5.13 -21.67 -11.76
CA PHE A 51 -4.75 -20.59 -12.67
C PHE A 51 -3.40 -19.94 -12.30
N ALA A 52 -3.17 -19.65 -11.02
CA ALA A 52 -1.93 -19.04 -10.56
C ALA A 52 -0.71 -19.96 -10.76
N LEU A 53 -0.88 -21.28 -10.60
CA LEU A 53 0.18 -22.27 -10.83
C LEU A 53 0.48 -22.44 -12.32
N GLU A 54 -0.55 -22.55 -13.15
CA GLU A 54 -0.40 -22.73 -14.61
C GLU A 54 0.23 -21.50 -15.27
N HIS A 55 -0.11 -20.30 -14.78
CA HIS A 55 0.32 -19.03 -15.36
C HIS A 55 1.38 -18.29 -14.53
N ALA A 56 2.08 -18.96 -13.61
CA ALA A 56 3.04 -18.31 -12.70
C ALA A 56 4.13 -17.51 -13.45
N ALA A 57 4.68 -18.07 -14.53
CA ALA A 57 5.69 -17.41 -15.35
C ALA A 57 5.13 -16.18 -16.10
N ASP A 58 3.88 -16.26 -16.56
CA ASP A 58 3.19 -15.16 -17.24
C ASP A 58 2.90 -14.02 -16.25
N ILE A 59 2.47 -14.36 -15.03
CA ILE A 59 2.24 -13.40 -13.93
C ILE A 59 3.54 -12.68 -13.55
N LYS A 60 4.67 -13.40 -13.52
CA LYS A 60 5.98 -12.80 -13.24
C LYS A 60 6.45 -11.85 -14.34
N SER A 61 6.33 -12.26 -15.60
CA SER A 61 6.90 -11.53 -16.72
C SER A 61 6.06 -10.33 -17.16
N ASN A 62 4.72 -10.39 -17.02
CA ASN A 62 3.82 -9.34 -17.52
C ASN A 62 3.21 -8.50 -16.37
N PRO A 63 3.57 -7.21 -16.27
CA PRO A 63 3.10 -6.34 -15.19
C PRO A 63 1.58 -6.08 -15.24
N THR A 64 1.00 -5.92 -16.43
CA THR A 64 -0.45 -5.69 -16.59
C THR A 64 -1.24 -6.90 -16.13
N PHE A 65 -0.77 -8.10 -16.50
CA PHE A 65 -1.42 -9.34 -16.09
C PHE A 65 -1.31 -9.57 -14.58
N ARG A 66 -0.14 -9.27 -13.99
CA ARG A 66 0.09 -9.31 -12.54
C ARG A 66 -0.86 -8.39 -11.78
N ALA A 67 -1.06 -7.17 -12.26
CA ALA A 67 -1.97 -6.20 -11.66
C ALA A 67 -3.42 -6.68 -11.68
N GLU A 68 -3.91 -7.19 -12.81
CA GLU A 68 -5.28 -7.72 -12.92
C GLU A 68 -5.49 -8.97 -12.06
N PHE A 69 -4.51 -9.89 -12.05
CA PHE A 69 -4.54 -11.05 -11.17
C PHE A 69 -4.63 -10.65 -9.70
N ALA A 70 -3.83 -9.68 -9.28
CA ALA A 70 -3.85 -9.20 -7.91
C ALA A 70 -5.14 -8.45 -7.55
N ARG A 71 -5.73 -7.73 -8.51
CA ARG A 71 -7.07 -7.10 -8.37
C ARG A 71 -8.16 -8.15 -8.17
N MET A 72 -8.13 -9.25 -8.92
CA MET A 72 -9.06 -10.38 -8.75
C MET A 72 -8.94 -11.00 -7.36
N CYS A 73 -7.71 -11.20 -6.86
CA CYS A 73 -7.47 -11.71 -5.51
C CYS A 73 -8.08 -10.77 -4.46
N ASN A 74 -7.79 -9.47 -4.55
CA ASN A 74 -8.26 -8.45 -3.62
C ASN A 74 -9.79 -8.33 -3.59
N ALA A 75 -10.47 -8.46 -4.73
CA ALA A 75 -11.94 -8.39 -4.81
C ALA A 75 -12.65 -9.46 -3.97
N ILE A 76 -11.96 -10.57 -3.69
CA ILE A 76 -12.49 -11.71 -2.94
C ILE A 76 -12.01 -11.69 -1.48
N GLY A 77 -11.22 -10.67 -1.10
CA GLY A 77 -10.58 -10.59 0.21
C GLY A 77 -9.41 -11.56 0.34
N VAL A 78 -8.82 -11.97 -0.77
CA VAL A 78 -7.60 -12.78 -0.80
C VAL A 78 -6.43 -11.85 -1.08
N ASP A 79 -5.54 -11.68 -0.10
CA ASP A 79 -4.27 -10.99 -0.35
C ASP A 79 -3.26 -12.01 -0.90
N PRO A 80 -2.75 -11.82 -2.13
CA PRO A 80 -1.82 -12.74 -2.74
C PRO A 80 -0.50 -12.90 -1.95
N LEU A 81 -0.14 -11.89 -1.13
CA LEU A 81 1.08 -11.86 -0.31
C LEU A 81 0.88 -12.41 1.10
N ALA A 82 -0.33 -12.30 1.66
CA ALA A 82 -0.64 -12.76 3.03
C ALA A 82 -0.66 -14.30 3.17
N ALA A 83 -0.51 -14.99 2.04
CA ALA A 83 -0.30 -16.41 1.93
C ALA A 83 0.80 -16.91 2.90
N SER A 84 1.99 -16.33 2.91
CA SER A 84 3.16 -17.03 3.47
C SER A 84 3.24 -17.19 5.01
N ASN A 85 2.59 -16.34 5.83
CA ASN A 85 2.92 -16.27 7.26
C ASN A 85 1.76 -15.89 8.21
N VAL A 86 0.77 -16.78 8.36
CA VAL A 86 -0.20 -16.68 9.48
C VAL A 86 0.28 -17.50 10.68
N LYS A 87 1.01 -16.85 11.59
CA LYS A 87 1.38 -17.43 12.90
C LYS A 87 0.25 -17.17 13.90
N GLY A 88 -0.78 -18.02 13.89
CA GLY A 88 -1.85 -17.98 14.90
C GLY A 88 -3.19 -18.54 14.43
N LYS A 89 -3.56 -19.71 14.99
CA LYS A 89 -4.91 -20.27 15.13
C LYS A 89 -5.90 -20.14 13.93
N ARG A 90 -5.97 -21.25 13.18
CA ARG A 90 -7.15 -21.80 12.44
C ARG A 90 -7.64 -21.17 11.13
N THR A 91 -6.86 -20.34 10.46
CA THR A 91 -7.07 -20.12 9.01
C THR A 91 -5.72 -20.16 8.33
N LYS A 92 -5.22 -21.39 8.11
CA LYS A 92 -4.18 -21.61 7.10
C LYS A 92 -4.79 -21.13 5.79
N SER A 93 -4.48 -19.89 5.41
CA SER A 93 -4.87 -19.31 4.13
C SER A 93 -4.52 -20.36 3.09
N LEU A 94 -5.52 -20.92 2.39
CA LEU A 94 -5.28 -21.94 1.36
C LEU A 94 -4.15 -21.45 0.44
N TRP A 95 -4.18 -20.15 0.13
CA TRP A 95 -3.22 -19.35 -0.62
C TRP A 95 -1.77 -19.42 -0.16
N ALA A 96 -1.49 -19.62 1.15
CA ALA A 96 -0.16 -19.92 1.71
C ALA A 96 0.56 -21.08 1.03
N ARG A 97 -0.24 -22.07 0.65
CA ARG A 97 0.20 -23.36 0.14
C ARG A 97 0.07 -23.44 -1.39
N VAL A 98 -0.45 -22.39 -2.03
CA VAL A 98 -1.29 -22.47 -3.24
C VAL A 98 -0.91 -21.36 -4.24
N LEU A 99 -0.73 -20.11 -3.81
CA LEU A 99 -0.02 -19.12 -4.65
C LEU A 99 1.45 -19.43 -4.55
N GLY A 100 1.90 -20.28 -5.48
CA GLY A 100 3.19 -20.97 -5.47
C GLY A 100 4.35 -20.10 -5.03
N ASN A 101 5.37 -20.75 -4.47
CA ASN A 101 6.65 -20.15 -4.08
C ASN A 101 7.04 -19.04 -5.04
N ASP A 102 6.91 -19.27 -6.35
CA ASP A 102 7.24 -18.35 -7.42
C ASP A 102 6.71 -16.90 -7.30
N VAL A 103 5.41 -16.65 -7.20
CA VAL A 103 4.89 -15.26 -7.25
C VAL A 103 5.22 -14.51 -5.96
N ASN A 104 5.19 -15.19 -4.82
CA ASN A 104 5.59 -14.61 -3.54
C ASN A 104 7.10 -14.38 -3.48
N ASP A 105 7.90 -15.31 -4.01
CA ASP A 105 9.36 -15.21 -4.12
C ASP A 105 9.76 -14.01 -4.97
N PHE A 106 9.01 -13.70 -6.03
CA PHE A 106 9.20 -12.45 -6.78
C PHE A 106 9.05 -11.21 -5.89
N TYR A 107 7.96 -11.09 -5.12
CA TYR A 107 7.77 -9.94 -4.24
C TYR A 107 8.78 -9.89 -3.10
N PHE A 108 9.23 -11.03 -2.59
CA PHE A 108 10.29 -11.09 -1.59
C PHE A 108 11.65 -10.71 -2.16
N GLU A 109 11.98 -11.12 -3.38
CA GLU A 109 13.21 -10.73 -4.08
C GLU A 109 13.22 -9.21 -4.31
N VAL A 110 12.11 -8.64 -4.79
CA VAL A 110 11.95 -7.19 -4.92
C VAL A 110 12.07 -6.51 -3.56
N ALA A 111 11.46 -7.06 -2.51
CA ALA A 111 11.51 -6.49 -1.16
C ALA A 111 12.94 -6.47 -0.59
N VAL A 112 13.71 -7.56 -0.76
CA VAL A 112 15.12 -7.61 -0.39
C VAL A 112 15.90 -6.54 -1.14
N ARG A 113 15.64 -6.37 -2.44
CA ARG A 113 16.30 -5.34 -3.24
C ARG A 113 15.97 -3.92 -2.77
N ILE A 114 14.72 -3.66 -2.39
CA ILE A 114 14.31 -2.37 -1.81
C ILE A 114 15.09 -2.12 -0.51
N VAL A 115 15.22 -3.13 0.37
CA VAL A 115 15.99 -3.00 1.62
C VAL A 115 17.46 -2.66 1.34
N GLU A 116 18.07 -3.31 0.36
CA GLU A 116 19.45 -3.01 -0.06
C GLU A 116 19.60 -1.58 -0.57
N LEU A 117 18.68 -1.14 -1.42
CA LEU A 117 18.68 0.21 -1.98
C LEU A 117 18.49 1.26 -0.90
N CYS A 118 17.49 1.10 -0.02
CA CYS A 118 17.28 2.01 1.10
C CYS A 118 18.48 2.06 2.04
N ARG A 119 19.20 0.94 2.23
CA ARG A 119 20.43 0.93 3.03
C ARG A 119 21.58 1.65 2.32
N ALA A 120 21.70 1.51 1.00
CA ALA A 120 22.75 2.13 0.21
C ALA A 120 22.55 3.65 0.07
N THR A 121 21.31 4.12 -0.12
CA THR A 121 21.00 5.54 -0.30
C THR A 121 20.73 6.29 1.00
N ARG A 122 20.72 5.59 2.15
CA ARG A 122 20.37 6.15 3.46
C ARG A 122 21.17 7.41 3.82
N THR A 123 22.46 7.44 3.50
CA THR A 123 23.34 8.57 3.81
C THR A 123 23.09 9.78 2.92
N GLU A 124 22.48 9.56 1.75
CA GLU A 124 22.22 10.59 0.75
C GLU A 124 20.82 11.19 0.92
N ASN A 125 19.82 10.38 1.28
CA ASN A 125 18.41 10.79 1.32
C ASN A 125 17.74 10.70 2.71
N GLY A 126 18.52 10.47 3.78
CA GLY A 126 18.00 10.42 5.14
C GLY A 126 17.06 9.23 5.40
N GLY A 127 17.07 8.21 4.53
CA GLY A 127 16.20 7.05 4.64
C GLY A 127 14.79 7.26 4.07
N LEU A 128 14.59 8.30 3.27
CA LEU A 128 13.35 8.59 2.55
C LEU A 128 13.59 8.46 1.03
N LEU A 129 13.00 7.45 0.41
CA LEU A 129 13.18 7.14 -1.01
C LEU A 129 11.84 7.16 -1.75
N GLY A 130 11.71 7.93 -2.83
CA GLY A 130 10.50 8.03 -3.62
C GLY A 130 10.15 6.69 -4.27
N VAL A 131 8.86 6.36 -4.32
CA VAL A 131 8.40 5.08 -4.90
C VAL A 131 8.77 4.98 -6.37
N THR A 132 8.60 6.06 -7.14
CA THR A 132 8.97 6.13 -8.55
C THR A 132 10.48 5.94 -8.75
N GLU A 133 11.31 6.62 -7.95
CA GLU A 133 12.76 6.48 -8.00
C GLU A 133 13.19 5.06 -7.65
N CYS A 134 12.63 4.50 -6.56
CA CYS A 134 12.86 3.13 -6.16
C CYS A 134 12.52 2.16 -7.30
N CYS A 135 11.37 2.33 -7.95
CA CYS A 135 10.95 1.52 -9.09
C CYS A 135 12.00 1.56 -10.22
N GLN A 136 12.49 2.75 -10.57
CA GLN A 136 13.53 2.90 -11.60
C GLN A 136 14.87 2.28 -11.19
N MET A 137 15.30 2.45 -9.93
CA MET A 137 16.55 1.89 -9.42
C MET A 137 16.51 0.36 -9.34
N VAL A 138 15.37 -0.20 -8.94
CA VAL A 138 15.14 -1.64 -8.90
C VAL A 138 15.14 -2.19 -10.34
N ALA A 139 14.45 -1.54 -11.28
CA ALA A 139 14.41 -1.95 -12.69
C ALA A 139 15.78 -1.88 -13.40
N LYS A 140 16.64 -0.93 -13.02
CA LYS A 140 18.04 -0.84 -13.52
C LYS A 140 18.94 -1.94 -12.95
N GLY A 141 18.57 -2.56 -11.83
CA GLY A 141 19.34 -3.61 -11.19
C GLY A 141 19.32 -4.92 -11.98
N LYS A 142 20.49 -5.36 -12.46
CA LYS A 142 20.65 -6.66 -13.16
C LYS A 142 20.37 -7.91 -12.29
N ALA A 143 20.12 -7.72 -10.99
CA ALA A 143 19.97 -8.80 -10.02
C ALA A 143 18.60 -9.51 -10.12
N ILE A 144 17.54 -8.78 -10.49
CA ILE A 144 16.20 -9.36 -10.65
C ILE A 144 16.10 -9.85 -12.09
N GLY A 145 16.42 -11.13 -12.32
CA GLY A 145 16.21 -11.88 -13.55
C GLY A 145 16.12 -11.03 -14.82
N GLY A 146 17.27 -10.57 -15.33
CA GLY A 146 17.45 -9.66 -16.46
C GLY A 146 16.24 -9.42 -17.36
N GLY A 147 15.50 -8.34 -17.10
CA GLY A 147 14.45 -7.83 -18.00
C GLY A 147 13.02 -7.85 -17.42
N LEU A 148 12.84 -8.20 -16.14
CA LEU A 148 11.51 -8.14 -15.53
C LEU A 148 11.02 -6.69 -15.38
N GLN A 149 9.84 -6.41 -15.93
CA GLN A 149 9.20 -5.10 -15.83
C GLN A 149 8.54 -4.95 -14.45
N ILE A 150 8.98 -3.96 -13.69
CA ILE A 150 8.53 -3.67 -12.33
C ILE A 150 7.72 -2.37 -12.36
N THR A 151 6.58 -2.37 -11.67
CA THR A 151 5.70 -1.20 -11.54
C THR A 151 5.72 -0.66 -10.12
N GLU A 152 5.21 0.57 -9.93
CA GLU A 152 5.09 1.16 -8.60
C GLU A 152 4.18 0.33 -7.67
N ASP A 153 3.11 -0.27 -8.21
CA ASP A 153 2.23 -1.17 -7.44
C ASP A 153 3.00 -2.40 -6.92
N ASP A 154 3.99 -2.89 -7.67
CA ASP A 154 4.85 -3.98 -7.22
C ASP A 154 5.79 -3.57 -6.10
N ILE A 155 6.32 -2.34 -6.16
CA ILE A 155 7.14 -1.75 -5.08
C ILE A 155 6.30 -1.61 -3.81
N LEU A 156 5.08 -1.07 -3.91
CA LEU A 156 4.18 -0.91 -2.76
C LEU A 156 3.82 -2.27 -2.13
N ARG A 157 3.53 -3.27 -2.96
CA ARG A 157 3.28 -4.66 -2.52
C ARG A 157 4.50 -5.28 -1.85
N ALA A 158 5.68 -5.12 -2.44
CA ALA A 158 6.93 -5.62 -1.87
C ALA A 158 7.23 -4.97 -0.52
N VAL A 159 7.05 -3.65 -0.37
CA VAL A 159 7.19 -2.96 0.92
C VAL A 159 6.19 -3.48 1.94
N LYS A 160 4.92 -3.69 1.56
CA LYS A 160 3.90 -4.28 2.44
C LYS A 160 4.31 -5.67 2.94
N SER A 161 4.98 -6.46 2.11
CA SER A 161 5.48 -7.78 2.50
C SER A 161 6.54 -7.75 3.62
N LEU A 162 7.17 -6.59 3.85
CA LEU A 162 8.18 -6.38 4.92
C LEU A 162 7.56 -6.01 6.28
N GLU A 163 6.26 -5.68 6.33
CA GLU A 163 5.56 -5.27 7.56
C GLU A 163 5.67 -6.32 8.70
N PRO A 164 5.50 -7.64 8.46
CA PRO A 164 5.58 -8.65 9.51
C PRO A 164 6.94 -8.75 10.21
N LEU A 165 8.00 -8.22 9.59
CA LEU A 165 9.34 -8.23 10.15
C LEU A 165 9.54 -7.15 11.23
N GLY A 166 8.58 -6.23 11.42
CA GLY A 166 8.77 -5.04 12.26
C GLY A 166 9.93 -4.17 11.77
N SER A 167 10.20 -4.22 10.46
CA SER A 167 11.43 -3.77 9.82
C SER A 167 11.63 -2.24 9.79
N GLY A 168 10.62 -1.47 10.23
CA GLY A 168 10.63 -0.01 10.18
C GLY A 168 10.37 0.57 8.78
N PHE A 169 10.15 -0.29 7.77
CA PHE A 169 9.76 0.13 6.43
C PHE A 169 8.29 0.49 6.40
N ASN A 170 7.97 1.69 5.93
CA ASN A 170 6.60 2.14 5.73
C ASN A 170 6.49 3.03 4.50
N VAL A 171 5.33 3.03 3.85
CA VAL A 171 5.01 3.98 2.79
C VAL A 171 4.34 5.20 3.42
N ILE A 172 4.88 6.38 3.17
CA ILE A 172 4.30 7.65 3.58
C ILE A 172 4.04 8.54 2.37
N SER A 173 3.00 9.35 2.44
CA SER A 173 2.69 10.35 1.40
C SER A 173 3.10 11.73 1.90
N ILE A 174 3.87 12.45 1.09
CA ILE A 174 4.24 13.84 1.33
C ILE A 174 3.82 14.61 0.07
N GLY A 175 2.95 15.60 0.22
CA GLY A 175 2.37 16.30 -0.94
C GLY A 175 1.65 15.33 -1.88
N SER A 176 2.06 15.31 -3.15
CA SER A 176 1.51 14.42 -4.18
C SER A 176 2.30 13.13 -4.40
N LYS A 177 3.48 12.99 -3.79
CA LYS A 177 4.40 11.86 -4.00
C LYS A 177 4.35 10.87 -2.83
N GLN A 178 4.58 9.60 -3.14
CA GLN A 178 4.74 8.52 -2.16
C GLN A 178 6.22 8.19 -1.96
N TYR A 179 6.58 7.93 -0.71
CA TYR A 179 7.94 7.62 -0.29
C TYR A 179 7.97 6.37 0.57
N ILE A 180 9.01 5.57 0.38
CA ILE A 180 9.43 4.47 1.22
C ILE A 180 10.31 5.07 2.32
N ARG A 181 9.83 5.02 3.55
CA ARG A 181 10.57 5.38 4.75
C ARG A 181 11.23 4.12 5.31
N SER A 182 12.55 4.15 5.49
CA SER A 182 13.35 3.03 6.01
C SER A 182 13.86 3.25 7.44
N ILE A 183 13.70 4.46 7.98
CA ILE A 183 14.08 4.82 9.35
C ILE A 183 12.80 5.08 10.16
N PRO A 184 12.65 4.51 11.37
CA PRO A 184 11.51 4.76 12.25
C PRO A 184 11.65 6.15 12.92
N LYS A 185 11.58 7.21 12.12
CA LYS A 185 11.47 8.60 12.56
C LYS A 185 10.21 9.19 11.95
N GLU A 186 9.40 9.82 12.78
CA GLU A 186 8.20 10.52 12.33
C GLU A 186 8.57 11.95 11.94
N LEU A 187 8.03 12.39 10.81
CA LEU A 187 8.15 13.77 10.39
C LEU A 187 7.09 14.58 11.12
N ASN A 188 7.49 15.69 11.73
CA ASN A 188 6.52 16.62 12.27
C ASN A 188 5.80 17.39 11.14
N THR A 189 4.76 18.15 11.50
CA THR A 189 3.95 18.91 10.53
C THR A 189 4.79 19.91 9.74
N ASP A 190 5.77 20.55 10.39
CA ASP A 190 6.60 21.59 9.78
C ASP A 190 7.60 21.01 8.78
N GLN A 191 8.29 19.94 9.17
CA GLN A 191 9.17 19.15 8.31
C GLN A 191 8.44 18.64 7.08
N SER A 192 7.24 18.08 7.27
CA SER A 192 6.39 17.62 6.17
C SER A 192 6.00 18.77 5.23
N LYS A 193 5.71 19.96 5.78
CA LYS A 193 5.37 21.14 5.00
C LYS A 193 6.55 21.66 4.19
N VAL A 194 7.75 21.69 4.76
CA VAL A 194 8.97 22.09 4.04
C VAL A 194 9.27 21.12 2.90
N LEU A 195 9.16 19.80 3.14
CA LEU A 195 9.33 18.79 2.10
C LEU A 195 8.26 18.90 0.98
N GLU A 196 7.02 19.26 1.32
CA GLU A 196 5.98 19.54 0.32
C GLU A 196 6.31 20.78 -0.53
N VAL A 197 6.79 21.87 0.09
CA VAL A 197 7.22 23.06 -0.65
C VAL A 197 8.39 22.75 -1.58
N LEU A 198 9.35 21.94 -1.11
CA LEU A 198 10.48 21.47 -1.91
C LEU A 198 10.02 20.73 -3.17
N GLN A 199 8.96 19.93 -3.12
CA GLN A 199 8.43 19.24 -4.31
C GLN A 199 7.97 20.18 -5.41
N ILE A 200 7.55 21.40 -5.06
CA ILE A 200 7.00 22.38 -6.00
C ILE A 200 8.10 23.32 -6.52
N LEU A 201 8.94 23.83 -5.61
CA LEU A 201 9.90 24.88 -5.91
C LEU A 201 11.31 24.34 -6.25
N GLY A 202 11.57 23.05 -5.99
CA GLY A 202 12.90 22.43 -6.15
C GLY A 202 13.82 22.66 -4.96
N PHE A 203 13.89 23.92 -4.50
CA PHE A 203 14.64 24.35 -3.32
C PHE A 203 13.81 25.26 -2.41
N VAL A 204 14.29 25.47 -1.18
CA VAL A 204 13.72 26.45 -0.25
C VAL A 204 14.84 27.32 0.34
N THR A 205 14.50 28.55 0.69
CA THR A 205 15.35 29.41 1.52
C THR A 205 14.59 29.82 2.79
N ILE A 206 15.29 30.37 3.78
CA ILE A 206 14.65 30.81 5.02
C ILE A 206 13.67 31.95 4.71
N ALA A 207 14.05 32.92 3.88
CA ALA A 207 13.17 34.02 3.48
C ALA A 207 11.90 33.51 2.76
N MET A 208 12.02 32.50 1.90
CA MET A 208 10.86 31.88 1.25
C MET A 208 9.88 31.28 2.25
N LEU A 209 10.37 30.57 3.28
CA LEU A 209 9.51 30.00 4.32
C LEU A 209 8.83 31.10 5.15
N GLN A 210 9.55 32.19 5.47
CA GLN A 210 8.97 33.31 6.20
C GLN A 210 7.84 34.00 5.41
N ILE A 211 8.07 34.29 4.12
CA ILE A 211 7.11 35.03 3.29
C ILE A 211 5.90 34.15 2.94
N ASN A 212 6.12 32.91 2.49
CA ASN A 212 5.05 32.07 1.97
C ASN A 212 4.26 31.35 3.08
N LEU A 213 4.91 30.96 4.18
CA LEU A 213 4.26 30.25 5.29
C LEU A 213 3.97 31.15 6.49
N GLN A 214 4.37 32.43 6.45
CA GLN A 214 4.22 33.38 7.55
C GLN A 214 4.90 32.88 8.84
N TRP A 215 6.05 32.22 8.68
CA TRP A 215 6.83 31.68 9.81
C TRP A 215 7.82 32.69 10.36
N GLU A 216 8.05 32.62 11.67
CA GLU A 216 9.17 33.32 12.29
C GLU A 216 10.51 32.72 11.85
N LYS A 217 11.53 33.58 11.74
CA LYS A 217 12.88 33.15 11.32
C LYS A 217 13.41 31.99 12.15
N ALA A 218 13.27 32.07 13.48
CA ALA A 218 13.74 31.02 14.39
C ALA A 218 13.10 29.66 14.09
N ARG A 219 11.78 29.63 13.87
CA ARG A 219 11.05 28.41 13.49
C ARG A 219 11.53 27.84 12.16
N ALA A 220 11.63 28.68 11.13
CA ALA A 220 12.10 28.26 9.82
C ALA A 220 13.53 27.70 9.87
N THR A 221 14.42 28.36 10.60
CA THR A 221 15.80 27.90 10.80
C THR A 221 15.85 26.55 11.52
N THR A 222 15.18 26.40 12.66
CA THR A 222 15.18 25.13 13.42
C THR A 222 14.66 23.97 12.59
N VAL A 223 13.55 24.15 11.85
CA VAL A 223 12.97 23.07 11.03
C VAL A 223 13.93 22.65 9.92
N VAL A 224 14.59 23.61 9.27
CA VAL A 224 15.54 23.31 8.19
C VAL A 224 16.82 22.67 8.74
N GLU A 225 17.34 23.15 9.87
CA GLU A 225 18.48 22.53 10.55
C GLU A 225 18.19 21.09 10.97
N ASP A 226 16.99 20.81 11.50
CA ASP A 226 16.56 19.45 11.82
C ASP A 226 16.52 18.55 10.57
N LEU A 227 16.01 19.06 9.44
CA LEU A 227 15.97 18.31 8.17
C LEU A 227 17.38 18.04 7.61
N VAL A 228 18.29 18.99 7.75
CA VAL A 228 19.70 18.82 7.37
C VAL A 228 20.39 17.81 8.28
N ALA A 229 20.16 17.88 9.59
CA ALA A 229 20.70 16.92 10.56
C ALA A 229 20.24 15.48 10.26
N ASP A 230 19.01 15.32 9.75
CA ASP A 230 18.46 14.04 9.32
C ASP A 230 18.89 13.61 7.91
N SER A 231 19.70 14.41 7.21
CA SER A 231 20.09 14.17 5.81
C SER A 231 18.92 14.09 4.83
N LEU A 232 17.77 14.70 5.18
CA LEU A 232 16.58 14.78 4.31
C LEU A 232 16.68 15.92 3.31
N VAL A 233 17.56 16.89 3.59
CA VAL A 233 17.76 18.11 2.81
C VAL A 233 19.26 18.41 2.73
N TRP A 234 19.71 18.84 1.56
CA TRP A 234 21.10 19.24 1.29
C TRP A 234 21.21 20.77 1.27
N VAL A 235 22.40 21.27 1.63
CA VAL A 235 22.67 22.70 1.73
C VAL A 235 23.52 23.13 0.54
N ASP A 236 23.10 24.19 -0.14
CA ASP A 236 23.90 24.92 -1.12
C ASP A 236 24.18 26.35 -0.63
N VAL A 237 25.47 26.68 -0.54
CA VAL A 237 25.98 27.99 -0.08
C VAL A 237 26.54 28.83 -1.22
N GLN A 238 26.35 28.41 -2.48
CA GLN A 238 26.88 29.11 -3.66
C GLN A 238 25.98 30.27 -4.13
N ALA A 239 24.72 30.30 -3.69
CA ALA A 239 23.75 31.35 -3.98
C ALA A 239 23.85 32.55 -3.01
N GLU A 240 23.11 33.62 -3.31
CA GLU A 240 23.07 34.84 -2.47
C GLU A 240 22.45 34.57 -1.09
N GLU A 241 21.39 33.76 -1.04
CA GLU A 241 20.85 33.17 0.19
C GLU A 241 21.15 31.67 0.19
N THR A 242 21.40 31.08 1.36
CA THR A 242 21.58 29.63 1.47
C THR A 242 20.34 28.90 1.00
N GLU A 243 20.50 28.03 0.01
CA GLU A 243 19.45 27.23 -0.58
C GLU A 243 19.48 25.82 -0.01
N TYR A 244 18.30 25.25 0.16
CA TYR A 244 18.10 23.93 0.73
C TYR A 244 17.37 23.06 -0.28
N TRP A 245 17.92 21.89 -0.59
CA TRP A 245 17.49 21.05 -1.71
C TRP A 245 17.06 19.66 -1.24
N SER A 246 16.04 19.09 -1.88
CA SER A 246 15.69 17.68 -1.66
C SER A 246 16.52 16.77 -2.57
N PRO A 247 17.25 15.77 -2.03
CA PRO A 247 18.01 14.80 -2.83
C PRO A 247 17.14 14.08 -3.87
N GLN A 248 15.87 13.90 -3.54
CA GLN A 248 14.88 13.18 -4.34
C GLN A 248 14.46 13.97 -5.58
N ASN A 249 14.42 15.31 -5.52
CA ASN A 249 14.05 16.14 -6.67
C ASN A 249 15.21 16.25 -7.68
N LEU A 250 16.46 16.19 -7.22
CA LEU A 250 17.64 16.22 -8.09
C LEU A 250 17.79 14.96 -8.95
N LEU A 251 17.12 13.87 -8.57
CA LEU A 251 17.17 12.59 -9.27
C LEU A 251 16.06 12.45 -10.33
N ASP A 252 14.96 13.21 -10.20
CA ASP A 252 13.90 13.29 -11.21
C ASP A 252 14.37 13.99 -12.50
N ASP A 253 15.31 14.94 -12.41
CA ASP A 253 15.87 15.70 -13.55
C ASP A 253 16.91 14.90 -14.40
N ARG A 254 17.23 13.65 -14.03
CA ARG A 254 18.11 12.77 -14.82
C ARG A 254 17.36 11.88 -15.83
N GLY A 255 16.16 12.29 -16.23
CA GLY A 255 15.35 11.68 -17.29
C GLY A 255 15.77 12.10 -18.68
#